data_AF-A0A4Y8JIZ5-F1
#
_entry.id   AF-A0A4Y8JIZ5-F1
#
_cell.length_a   1.000
_cell.length_b   1.000
_cell.length_c   1.000
_cell.angle_alpha   90.00
_cell.angle_beta   90.00
_cell.angle_gamma   90.00
#
_symmetry.space_group_name_H-M   'P 1'
#
loop_
_entity.id
_entity.type
_entity.pdbx_description
1 polymer ?
#
loop_
_entity_poly.entity_id
_entity_poly.type
_entity_poly.pdbx_seq_one_letter_code
_entity_poly.pdbx_strand_id
1 'polypeptide(L)' 'MSAMAIDDDASSSMADLVTRLRKKRTTDLSVNRRDLIRSGHIYTPERGFVAFTVPGMADFIGR' A
#
# COMPACT_ATOMS: atom_id res chain seq x y z
N MET A 1 -2.29 -1.73 6.11
CA MET A 1 -1.74 -2.57 5.03
C MET A 1 -2.79 -3.52 4.44
N SER A 2 -3.84 -3.91 5.17
CA SER A 2 -4.92 -4.78 4.66
C SER A 2 -5.61 -4.27 3.39
N ALA A 3 -5.69 -2.95 3.16
CA ALA A 3 -6.21 -2.42 1.91
C ALA A 3 -5.34 -2.72 0.68
N MET A 4 -4.02 -2.90 0.86
CA MET A 4 -3.10 -3.33 -0.20
C MET A 4 -3.17 -4.83 -0.42
N ALA A 5 -3.39 -5.62 0.63
CA ALA A 5 -3.48 -7.08 0.54
C ALA A 5 -4.63 -7.58 -0.36
N ILE A 6 -5.59 -6.71 -0.69
CA ILE A 6 -6.64 -7.00 -1.69
C ILE A 6 -6.05 -7.21 -3.10
N ASP A 7 -4.87 -6.66 -3.38
CA ASP A 7 -4.19 -6.78 -4.68
C ASP A 7 -3.13 -7.93 -4.71
N ASP A 8 -3.13 -8.81 -3.70
CA ASP A 8 -2.08 -9.84 -3.52
C ASP A 8 -0.66 -9.22 -3.55
N ASP A 9 0.27 -9.86 -4.26
CA ASP A 9 1.65 -9.37 -4.45
C ASP A 9 1.76 -8.34 -5.59
N ALA A 10 0.65 -7.90 -6.18
CA ALA A 10 0.66 -6.85 -7.20
C ALA A 10 0.82 -5.45 -6.58
N SER A 11 1.08 -4.47 -7.45
CA SER A 11 1.17 -3.07 -7.04
C SER A 11 -0.22 -2.49 -6.79
N SER A 12 -0.43 -1.89 -5.62
CA SER A 12 -1.66 -1.14 -5.30
C SER A 12 -1.59 0.29 -5.82
N SER A 13 -2.64 0.73 -6.50
CA SER A 13 -2.84 2.13 -6.86
C SER A 13 -3.15 2.98 -5.62
N MET A 14 -2.49 4.13 -5.47
CA MET A 14 -2.79 5.09 -4.42
C MET A 14 -4.24 5.62 -4.51
N ALA A 15 -4.81 5.71 -5.70
CA ALA A 15 -6.20 6.12 -5.88
C ALA A 15 -7.17 5.08 -5.32
N ASP A 16 -6.91 3.79 -5.55
CA ASP A 16 -7.75 2.72 -5.03
C ASP A 16 -7.63 2.60 -3.52
N LEU A 17 -6.41 2.78 -2.97
CA LEU A 17 -6.19 2.80 -1.52
C LEU A 17 -6.95 3.93 -0.82
N VAL A 18 -7.11 5.10 -1.45
CA VAL A 18 -7.95 6.18 -0.91
C VAL A 18 -9.40 5.73 -0.78
N THR A 19 -9.94 5.11 -1.83
CA THR A 19 -11.30 4.58 -1.85
C THR A 19 -11.49 3.49 -0.78
N ARG A 20 -10.60 2.49 -0.75
CA ARG A 20 -10.66 1.36 0.19
C ARG A 20 -10.54 1.80 1.65
N LEU A 21 -9.70 2.78 1.92
CA LEU A 21 -9.50 3.33 3.27
C LEU A 21 -10.50 4.45 3.64
N ARG A 22 -11.48 4.73 2.78
CA ARG A 22 -12.49 5.78 2.96
C ARG A 22 -11.85 7.15 3.27
N LYS A 23 -10.74 7.46 2.59
CA LYS A 23 -10.08 8.77 2.64
C LYS A 23 -10.58 9.65 1.50
N LYS A 24 -10.25 10.94 1.55
CA LYS A 24 -10.69 11.90 0.53
C LYS A 24 -9.65 12.09 -0.56
N ARG A 25 -8.37 12.07 -0.21
CA ARG A 25 -7.26 12.37 -1.11
C ARG A 25 -6.06 11.47 -0.85
N THR A 26 -5.23 11.29 -1.88
CA THR A 26 -3.97 10.53 -1.76
C THR A 26 -3.00 11.16 -0.75
N THR A 27 -3.05 12.50 -0.59
CA THR A 27 -2.25 13.22 0.40
C THR A 27 -2.60 12.85 1.85
N ASP A 28 -3.82 12.39 2.10
CA ASP A 28 -4.25 11.93 3.43
C ASP A 28 -3.51 10.64 3.83
N LEU A 29 -2.89 9.94 2.87
CA LEU A 29 -2.09 8.73 3.08
C LEU A 29 -0.58 9.01 3.14
N SER A 30 -0.13 10.24 2.91
CA SER A 30 1.30 10.56 2.70
C SER A 30 2.20 10.20 3.87
N VAL A 31 1.76 10.46 5.11
CA VAL A 31 2.55 10.16 6.32
C VAL A 31 2.71 8.65 6.48
N ASN A 32 1.60 7.91 6.48
CA ASN A 32 1.62 6.45 6.58
C ASN A 32 2.44 5.82 5.45
N ARG A 33 2.28 6.30 4.20
CA ARG A 33 3.07 5.81 3.07
C ARG A 33 4.56 6.04 3.29
N ARG A 34 4.95 7.24 3.72
CA ARG A 34 6.36 7.58 4.00
C ARG A 34 6.93 6.68 5.10
N ASP A 35 6.19 6.45 6.16
CA ASP A 35 6.66 5.63 7.29
C ASP A 35 6.84 4.17 6.89
N LEU A 36 5.90 3.60 6.14
CA LEU A 36 6.00 2.21 5.64
C LEU A 36 7.13 2.02 4.62
N ILE A 37 7.40 3.04 3.79
CA ILE A 37 8.57 3.01 2.90
C ILE A 37 9.86 3.09 3.71
N ARG A 38 9.93 4.01 4.68
CA ARG A 38 11.11 4.19 5.52
C ARG A 38 11.44 2.94 6.34
N SER A 39 10.43 2.23 6.83
CA SER A 39 10.61 0.97 7.56
C SER A 39 10.78 -0.25 6.64
N GLY A 40 10.73 -0.08 5.31
CA GLY A 40 10.96 -1.14 4.34
C GLY A 40 9.80 -2.11 4.12
N HIS A 41 8.59 -1.82 4.61
CA HIS A 41 7.44 -2.70 4.40
C HIS A 41 6.87 -2.62 2.97
N ILE A 42 6.96 -1.45 2.34
CA ILE A 42 6.49 -1.21 0.98
C ILE A 42 7.50 -0.36 0.21
N TYR A 43 7.44 -0.38 -1.12
CA TYR A 43 8.22 0.50 -2.00
C TYR A 43 7.32 1.14 -3.08
N THR A 44 7.85 2.11 -3.82
CA THR A 44 7.15 2.77 -4.94
C THR A 44 7.70 2.22 -6.26
N PRO A 45 7.05 1.23 -6.89
CA PRO A 45 7.52 0.66 -8.16
C PRO A 45 7.42 1.69 -9.31
N GLU A 46 6.38 2.51 -9.28
CA GLU A 46 6.14 3.58 -10.25
C GLU A 46 5.30 4.70 -9.63
N ARG A 47 5.19 5.83 -10.33
CA ARG A 47 4.49 7.01 -9.81
C ARG A 47 3.01 6.67 -9.56
N GLY A 48 2.58 6.84 -8.32
CA GLY A 48 1.18 6.65 -7.92
C GLY A 48 0.83 5.24 -7.46
N PHE A 49 1.81 4.33 -7.39
CA PHE A 49 1.63 2.96 -6.94
C PHE A 49 2.53 2.62 -5.76
N VAL A 50 2.15 1.61 -4.99
CA VAL A 50 2.96 1.01 -3.92
C VAL A 50 2.84 -0.50 -3.94
N ALA A 51 3.91 -1.21 -3.62
CA ALA A 51 3.93 -2.68 -3.56
C ALA A 51 4.63 -3.14 -2.27
N PHE A 52 4.31 -4.35 -1.80
CA PHE A 52 5.02 -4.94 -0.67
C PHE A 52 6.47 -5.24 -1.05
N THR A 53 7.39 -5.01 -0.13
CA THR A 53 8.81 -5.34 -0.34
C THR A 53 9.06 -6.85 -0.24
N VAL A 54 8.25 -7.55 0.56
CA VAL A 54 8.39 -8.98 0.83
C VAL A 54 7.29 -9.73 0.07
N PRO A 55 7.64 -10.72 -0.76
CA PRO A 55 6.66 -11.61 -1.40
C PRO A 55 5.81 -12.36 -0.37
N GLY A 56 4.53 -12.59 -0.66
CA GLY A 56 3.58 -13.27 0.23
C GLY A 56 3.14 -12.45 1.44
N MET A 57 3.44 -11.14 1.47
CA MET A 57 3.03 -10.26 2.57
C MET A 57 1.50 -10.05 2.60
N ALA A 58 0.84 -10.07 1.43
CA ALA A 58 -0.62 -9.99 1.36
C ALA A 58 -1.28 -11.17 2.09
N ASP A 59 -0.84 -12.39 1.82
CA ASP A 59 -1.29 -13.61 2.50
C ASP A 59 -1.03 -13.56 4.01
N PHE A 60 0.16 -13.07 4.41
CA PHE A 60 0.50 -12.92 5.83
C PHE A 60 -0.45 -11.97 6.57
N ILE A 61 -0.88 -10.88 5.93
CA ILE A 61 -1.82 -9.91 6.52
C ILE A 61 -3.26 -10.44 6.55
N GLY A 62 -3.63 -11.30 5.60
CA GLY A 62 -4.98 -11.85 5.46
C GLY A 62 -5.31 -13.02 6.41
N ARG A 63 -4.29 -13.57 7.09
CA ARG A 63 -4.42 -14.62 8.12
C ARG A 63 -4.79 -14.05 9.48
#